data_AF-A0A9W8J2G1-F1
#
_entry.id   AF-A0A9W8J2G1-F1
#
_cell.length_a   1.000
_cell.length_b   1.000
_cell.length_c   1.000
_cell.angle_alpha   90.00
_cell.angle_beta   90.00
_cell.angle_gamma   90.00
#
_symmetry.space_group_name_H-M   'P 1'
#
loop_
_entity.id
_entity.type
_entity.pdbx_description
1 polymer ?
#
loop_
_entity_poly.entity_id
_entity_poly.type
_entity_poly.pdbx_seq_one_letter_code
_entity_poly.pdbx_strand_id
1 'polypeptide(L)'
;MYTAPMLGIPPSFMVSGIVPALYAAVQAIVDNLPSVPAPSAETELPLSILDGITRAYLLCNLIPPAVTTNTSSLIASSPWTLLLTSLITANAGFFFVNLFSFLNPTSLSVQTPAELQPYGWTATDLWCAPAVTAIYALLTHAQPFWAELHTVIYESISGSQAQAQGKPAVEPLDPELARAICAVLLSGLFLGKTAKNFGLLPNPTAKAPKIAKKKTQ
;
A
#
# COMPACT_ATOMS: atom_id res chain seq x y z
N MET A 1 11.19 2.37 -9.98
CA MET A 1 9.72 2.50 -9.89
C MET A 1 9.12 2.14 -11.25
N TYR A 2 8.24 1.14 -11.34
CA TYR A 2 7.73 0.60 -12.62
C TYR A 2 6.77 1.53 -13.37
N THR A 3 6.12 2.45 -12.65
CA THR A 3 5.26 3.50 -13.21
C THR A 3 6.07 4.66 -13.79
N ALA A 4 7.38 4.74 -13.55
CA ALA A 4 8.21 5.85 -14.02
C ALA A 4 8.15 6.05 -15.54
N PRO A 5 8.30 5.00 -16.40
CA PRO A 5 8.13 5.17 -17.84
C PRO A 5 6.76 5.68 -18.25
N MET A 6 5.70 5.28 -17.54
CA MET A 6 4.33 5.73 -17.80
C MET A 6 4.15 7.22 -17.45
N LEU A 7 4.99 7.77 -16.57
CA LEU A 7 5.06 9.18 -16.22
C LEU A 7 6.09 9.96 -17.06
N GLY A 8 6.76 9.32 -18.02
CA GLY A 8 7.84 9.92 -18.81
C GLY A 8 9.16 10.09 -18.03
N ILE A 9 9.31 9.41 -16.90
CA ILE A 9 10.48 9.45 -16.02
C ILE A 9 11.34 8.21 -16.28
N PRO A 10 12.67 8.34 -16.46
CA PRO A 10 13.54 7.17 -16.59
C PRO A 10 13.47 6.31 -15.31
N PRO A 11 13.39 4.97 -15.43
CA PRO A 11 13.44 4.10 -14.28
C PRO A 11 14.69 4.32 -13.43
N SER A 12 14.52 4.38 -12.12
CA SER A 12 15.61 4.64 -11.16
C SER A 12 16.80 3.69 -11.30
N PHE A 13 16.59 2.43 -11.69
CA PHE A 13 17.66 1.44 -11.89
C PHE A 13 18.56 1.74 -13.10
N MET A 14 18.09 2.53 -14.07
CA MET A 14 18.89 2.99 -15.20
C MET A 14 19.84 4.12 -14.81
N VAL A 15 19.52 4.85 -13.73
CA VAL A 15 20.32 5.97 -13.21
C VAL A 15 21.23 5.50 -12.08
N SER A 16 20.76 4.58 -11.22
CA SER A 16 21.52 4.04 -10.09
C SER A 16 21.29 2.55 -9.93
N GLY A 17 22.40 1.79 -9.98
CA GLY A 17 22.41 0.35 -9.75
C GLY A 17 22.36 -0.07 -8.28
N ILE A 18 22.39 0.88 -7.33
CA ILE A 18 22.49 0.58 -5.88
C ILE A 18 21.33 -0.29 -5.40
N VAL A 19 20.10 0.08 -5.75
CA VAL A 19 18.90 -0.65 -5.31
C VAL A 19 18.84 -2.05 -5.94
N PRO A 20 19.01 -2.21 -7.28
CA PRO A 20 19.15 -3.55 -7.87
C PRO A 20 20.27 -4.39 -7.26
N ALA A 21 21.45 -3.81 -7.00
CA ALA A 21 22.57 -4.51 -6.41
C ALA A 21 22.26 -4.98 -4.98
N LEU A 22 21.60 -4.14 -4.18
CA LEU A 22 21.13 -4.51 -2.84
C LEU A 22 20.17 -5.70 -2.89
N TYR A 23 19.14 -5.66 -3.75
CA TYR A 23 18.20 -6.76 -3.89
C TYR A 23 18.88 -8.04 -4.42
N ALA A 24 19.81 -7.93 -5.36
CA ALA A 24 20.58 -9.06 -5.87
C ALA A 24 21.48 -9.68 -4.78
N ALA A 25 22.10 -8.86 -3.94
CA ALA A 25 22.92 -9.33 -2.83
C ALA A 25 22.07 -10.04 -1.77
N VAL A 26 20.92 -9.49 -1.40
CA VAL A 26 19.98 -10.12 -0.47
C VAL A 26 19.47 -11.44 -1.04
N GLN A 27 19.07 -11.48 -2.31
CA GLN A 27 18.64 -12.71 -2.98
C GLN A 27 19.75 -13.77 -2.96
N ALA A 28 20.98 -13.39 -3.29
CA ALA A 28 22.12 -14.29 -3.25
C ALA A 28 22.36 -14.85 -1.84
N ILE A 29 22.21 -14.04 -0.79
CA ILE A 29 22.32 -14.51 0.60
C ILE A 29 21.21 -15.54 0.89
N VAL A 30 19.96 -15.24 0.52
CA VAL A 30 18.81 -16.14 0.75
C VAL A 30 19.00 -17.47 0.03
N ASP A 31 19.47 -17.45 -1.22
CA ASP A 31 19.71 -18.66 -2.01
C ASP A 31 20.84 -19.55 -1.45
N ASN A 32 21.74 -18.96 -0.65
CA ASN A 32 22.85 -19.67 -0.01
C ASN A 32 22.56 -20.07 1.45
N LEU A 33 21.38 -19.74 2.00
CA LEU A 33 21.00 -20.19 3.34
C LEU A 33 20.59 -21.67 3.33
N PRO A 34 21.04 -22.47 4.31
CA PRO A 34 20.72 -23.90 4.36
C PRO A 34 19.24 -24.18 4.63
N SER A 35 18.55 -23.26 5.30
CA SER A 35 17.10 -23.30 5.52
C SER A 35 16.58 -21.92 5.86
N VAL A 36 15.46 -21.51 5.27
CA VAL A 36 14.72 -20.31 5.65
C VAL A 36 13.66 -20.71 6.69
N PRO A 37 13.58 -20.04 7.86
CA PRO A 37 12.54 -20.32 8.86
C PRO A 37 11.13 -20.22 8.25
N ALA A 38 10.26 -21.15 8.64
CA ALA A 38 8.86 -21.11 8.22
C ALA A 38 8.15 -19.86 8.81
N PRO A 39 7.23 -19.22 8.08
CA PRO A 39 6.46 -18.09 8.58
C PRO A 39 5.74 -18.45 9.89
N SER A 40 5.91 -17.62 10.91
CA SER A 40 5.30 -17.79 12.23
C SER A 40 4.68 -16.48 12.71
N ALA A 41 3.68 -16.54 13.61
CA ALA A 41 3.05 -15.32 14.11
C ALA A 41 4.07 -14.38 14.81
N GLU A 42 5.05 -14.96 15.53
CA GLU A 42 6.08 -14.20 16.25
C GLU A 42 7.02 -13.43 15.31
N THR A 43 7.27 -13.96 14.11
CA THR A 43 8.10 -13.30 13.09
C THR A 43 7.28 -12.36 12.21
N GLU A 44 6.10 -12.78 11.78
CA GLU A 44 5.29 -12.01 10.82
C GLU A 44 4.64 -10.77 11.44
N LEU A 45 4.28 -10.79 12.73
CA LEU A 45 3.69 -9.62 13.40
C LEU A 45 4.65 -8.40 13.41
N PRO A 46 5.89 -8.49 13.93
CA PRO A 46 6.80 -7.35 13.87
C PRO A 46 7.18 -6.97 12.43
N LEU A 47 7.33 -7.95 11.53
CA LEU A 47 7.58 -7.68 10.11
C LEU A 47 6.44 -6.88 9.47
N SER A 48 5.19 -7.15 9.83
CA SER A 48 4.02 -6.42 9.30
C SER A 48 4.00 -4.95 9.71
N ILE A 49 4.55 -4.61 10.88
CA ILE A 49 4.73 -3.21 11.30
C ILE A 49 5.76 -2.52 10.41
N LEU A 50 6.90 -3.19 10.20
CA LEU A 50 7.99 -2.68 9.36
C LEU A 50 7.54 -2.51 7.90
N ASP A 51 6.77 -3.46 7.36
CA ASP A 51 6.12 -3.34 6.04
C ASP A 51 5.22 -2.10 6.01
N GLY A 52 4.40 -1.88 7.04
CA GLY A 52 3.55 -0.68 7.13
C GLY A 52 4.35 0.63 7.08
N ILE A 53 5.46 0.71 7.82
CA ILE A 53 6.33 1.89 7.86
C ILE A 53 7.04 2.12 6.50
N THR A 54 7.63 1.08 5.94
CA THR A 54 8.37 1.17 4.66
C THR A 54 7.42 1.46 3.50
N ARG A 55 6.20 0.90 3.54
CA ARG A 55 5.15 1.20 2.55
C ARG A 55 4.60 2.62 2.71
N ALA A 56 4.49 3.16 3.93
CA ALA A 56 4.15 4.56 4.12
C ALA A 56 5.18 5.50 3.48
N TYR A 57 6.47 5.20 3.61
CA TYR A 57 7.52 5.97 2.93
C TYR A 57 7.34 5.96 1.40
N LEU A 58 7.05 4.79 0.80
CA LEU A 58 6.76 4.70 -0.62
C LEU A 58 5.53 5.57 -1.00
N LEU A 59 4.41 5.40 -0.30
CA LEU A 59 3.12 6.01 -0.63
C LEU A 59 3.03 7.51 -0.35
N CYS A 60 3.83 8.02 0.59
CA CYS A 60 3.83 9.42 1.03
C CYS A 60 5.01 10.23 0.47
N ASN A 61 6.20 9.63 0.33
CA ASN A 61 7.43 10.37 0.02
C ASN A 61 7.94 10.14 -1.39
N LEU A 62 7.69 8.97 -1.99
CA LEU A 62 8.19 8.67 -3.32
C LEU A 62 7.14 8.94 -4.40
N ILE A 63 5.91 8.46 -4.19
CA ILE A 63 4.87 8.52 -5.21
C ILE A 63 4.31 9.93 -5.38
N PRO A 64 3.95 10.68 -4.32
CA PRO A 64 3.35 12.00 -4.51
C PRO A 64 4.27 12.96 -5.27
N PRO A 65 5.57 13.13 -4.92
CA PRO A 65 6.46 13.97 -5.70
C PRO A 65 6.63 13.52 -7.15
N ALA A 66 6.72 12.21 -7.41
CA ALA A 66 6.85 11.70 -8.79
C ALA A 66 5.67 12.09 -9.70
N VAL A 67 4.48 12.33 -9.12
CA VAL A 67 3.30 12.80 -9.85
C VAL A 67 3.24 14.33 -9.82
N THR A 68 3.33 14.96 -8.66
CA THR A 68 3.09 16.41 -8.51
C THR A 68 4.19 17.28 -9.12
N THR A 69 5.41 16.77 -9.28
CA THR A 69 6.50 17.48 -9.97
C THR A 69 6.59 17.11 -11.46
N ASN A 70 5.57 16.45 -12.03
CA ASN A 70 5.56 16.11 -13.44
C ASN A 70 5.52 17.39 -14.30
N THR A 71 6.22 17.38 -15.43
CA THR A 71 6.28 18.53 -16.35
C THR A 71 4.92 18.85 -16.98
N SER A 72 4.05 17.85 -17.09
CA SER A 72 2.67 18.02 -17.54
C SER A 72 1.76 18.42 -16.39
N SER A 73 1.20 19.63 -16.45
CA SER A 73 0.25 20.12 -15.44
C SER A 73 -1.02 19.26 -15.34
N LEU A 74 -1.45 18.64 -16.45
CA LEU A 74 -2.59 17.71 -16.47
C LEU A 74 -2.31 16.43 -15.67
N ILE A 75 -1.06 15.96 -15.66
CA ILE A 75 -0.64 14.81 -14.85
C ILE A 75 -0.46 15.25 -13.39
N ALA A 76 0.25 16.35 -13.17
CA ALA A 76 0.60 16.84 -11.85
C ALA A 76 -0.60 17.24 -10.98
N SER A 77 -1.68 17.72 -11.59
CA SER A 77 -2.91 18.12 -10.89
C SER A 77 -3.99 17.04 -10.83
N SER A 78 -3.82 15.92 -11.53
CA SER A 78 -4.82 14.85 -11.61
C SER A 78 -4.81 13.96 -10.36
N PRO A 79 -5.90 13.92 -9.57
CA PRO A 79 -5.99 13.01 -8.42
C PRO A 79 -5.99 11.55 -8.86
N TRP A 80 -6.58 11.24 -10.01
CA TRP A 80 -6.59 9.88 -10.56
C TRP A 80 -5.20 9.40 -10.92
N THR A 81 -4.35 10.25 -11.47
CA THR A 81 -2.97 9.87 -11.78
C THR A 81 -2.20 9.54 -10.51
N LEU A 82 -2.41 10.30 -9.43
CA LEU A 82 -1.83 10.02 -8.13
C LEU A 82 -2.29 8.66 -7.59
N LEU A 83 -3.60 8.40 -7.57
CA LEU A 83 -4.16 7.16 -7.05
C LEU A 83 -3.78 5.94 -7.89
N LEU A 84 -3.83 6.03 -9.22
CA LEU A 84 -3.41 4.93 -10.10
C LEU A 84 -1.91 4.65 -9.98
N THR A 85 -1.09 5.70 -9.88
CA THR A 85 0.36 5.53 -9.66
C THR A 85 0.63 4.83 -8.34
N SER A 86 -0.07 5.19 -7.26
CA SER A 86 0.03 4.50 -5.97
C SER A 86 -0.40 3.04 -6.03
N LEU A 87 -1.55 2.76 -6.67
CA LEU A 87 -2.08 1.40 -6.84
C LEU A 87 -1.07 0.51 -7.57
N ILE A 88 -0.57 0.95 -8.73
CA ILE A 88 0.33 0.14 -9.55
C ILE A 88 1.70 0.02 -8.89
N THR A 89 2.25 1.10 -8.34
CA THR A 89 3.63 1.09 -7.80
C THR A 89 3.75 0.25 -6.55
N ALA A 90 2.78 0.36 -5.62
CA ALA A 90 2.82 -0.38 -4.36
C ALA A 90 2.42 -1.85 -4.53
N ASN A 91 1.65 -2.18 -5.58
CA ASN A 91 1.13 -3.54 -5.82
C ASN A 91 1.73 -4.21 -7.06
N ALA A 92 2.77 -3.64 -7.66
CA ALA A 92 3.41 -4.17 -8.87
C ALA A 92 3.80 -5.65 -8.71
N GLY A 93 4.28 -6.03 -7.52
CA GLY A 93 4.61 -7.43 -7.21
C GLY A 93 3.43 -8.38 -7.50
N PHE A 94 2.23 -8.09 -7.00
CA PHE A 94 1.07 -8.96 -7.20
C PHE A 94 0.68 -9.11 -8.67
N PHE A 95 0.80 -8.04 -9.45
CA PHE A 95 0.44 -8.07 -10.87
C PHE A 95 1.51 -8.74 -11.75
N PHE A 96 2.79 -8.61 -11.39
CA PHE A 96 3.90 -9.05 -12.24
C PHE A 96 4.58 -10.35 -11.82
N VAL A 97 4.40 -10.84 -10.59
CA VAL A 97 5.03 -12.11 -10.15
C VAL A 97 4.64 -13.28 -11.06
N ASN A 98 3.37 -13.39 -11.44
CA ASN A 98 2.92 -14.42 -12.39
C ASN A 98 3.47 -14.19 -13.81
N LEU A 99 3.77 -12.94 -14.19
CA LEU A 99 4.43 -12.62 -15.45
C LEU A 99 5.91 -13.04 -15.41
N PHE A 100 6.59 -13.00 -14.27
CA PHE A 100 7.98 -13.45 -14.20
C PHE A 100 8.13 -14.98 -14.29
N SER A 101 7.04 -15.75 -14.21
CA SER A 101 7.03 -17.17 -14.58
C SER A 101 7.45 -17.41 -16.04
N PHE A 102 7.33 -16.42 -16.93
CA PHE A 102 7.88 -16.47 -18.30
C PHE A 102 9.41 -16.61 -18.34
N LEU A 103 10.11 -16.24 -17.26
CA LEU A 103 11.56 -16.32 -17.14
C LEU A 103 12.04 -17.64 -16.53
N ASN A 104 11.13 -18.48 -16.04
CA ASN A 104 11.46 -19.80 -15.51
C ASN A 104 11.52 -20.85 -16.63
N PRO A 105 12.44 -21.82 -16.57
CA PRO A 105 12.54 -22.91 -17.56
C PRO A 105 11.40 -23.95 -17.46
N THR A 106 10.42 -23.74 -16.58
CA THR A 106 9.27 -24.64 -16.37
C THR A 106 8.10 -24.32 -17.31
N SER A 107 7.15 -25.24 -17.44
CA SER A 107 5.97 -25.06 -18.30
C SER A 107 5.20 -23.78 -17.93
N LEU A 108 4.82 -23.01 -18.95
CA LEU A 108 4.08 -21.78 -18.77
C LEU A 108 2.71 -22.05 -18.13
N SER A 109 2.51 -21.54 -16.92
CA SER A 109 1.20 -21.55 -16.26
C SER A 109 0.77 -20.11 -16.04
N VAL A 110 -0.09 -19.60 -16.93
CA VAL A 110 -0.72 -18.28 -16.76
C VAL A 110 -1.89 -18.47 -15.80
N GLN A 111 -1.66 -18.12 -14.53
CA GLN A 111 -2.70 -18.12 -13.52
C GLN A 111 -3.19 -16.70 -13.27
N THR A 112 -4.51 -16.52 -13.21
CA THR A 112 -5.11 -15.26 -12.77
C THR A 112 -4.64 -14.95 -11.35
N PRO A 113 -4.02 -13.77 -11.10
CA PRO A 113 -3.62 -13.33 -9.77
C PRO A 113 -4.79 -13.41 -8.78
N ALA A 114 -4.50 -13.76 -7.53
CA ALA A 114 -5.53 -13.94 -6.50
C ALA A 114 -6.36 -12.67 -6.28
N GLU A 115 -5.78 -11.50 -6.53
CA GLU A 115 -6.37 -10.18 -6.40
C GLU A 115 -7.44 -9.91 -7.47
N LEU A 116 -7.34 -10.58 -8.63
CA LEU A 116 -8.33 -10.51 -9.72
C LEU A 116 -9.38 -11.63 -9.65
N GLN A 117 -9.23 -12.58 -8.73
CA GLN A 117 -10.24 -13.60 -8.47
C GLN A 117 -11.42 -13.00 -7.66
N PRO A 118 -12.57 -13.71 -7.58
CA PRO A 118 -13.71 -13.24 -6.79
C PRO A 118 -13.31 -12.90 -5.35
N TYR A 119 -13.69 -11.71 -4.88
CA TYR A 119 -13.29 -11.11 -3.58
C TYR A 119 -11.80 -10.79 -3.41
N GLY A 120 -10.95 -11.03 -4.41
CA GLY A 120 -9.53 -10.66 -4.37
C GLY A 120 -9.29 -9.17 -4.16
N TRP A 121 -10.19 -8.33 -4.66
CA TRP A 121 -10.16 -6.87 -4.47
C TRP A 121 -10.27 -6.43 -3.00
N THR A 122 -10.76 -7.31 -2.12
CA THR A 122 -10.85 -7.05 -0.67
C THR A 122 -9.51 -7.17 0.05
N ALA A 123 -8.47 -7.68 -0.63
CA ALA A 123 -7.13 -7.78 -0.09
C ALA A 123 -6.64 -6.41 0.38
N THR A 124 -6.29 -6.32 1.67
CA THR A 124 -5.88 -5.07 2.32
C THR A 124 -4.75 -4.39 1.56
N ASP A 125 -3.77 -5.15 1.09
CA ASP A 125 -2.62 -4.61 0.36
C ASP A 125 -3.01 -3.83 -0.90
N LEU A 126 -4.05 -4.28 -1.61
CA LEU A 126 -4.44 -3.72 -2.88
C LEU A 126 -5.04 -2.32 -2.72
N TRP A 127 -6.09 -2.20 -1.91
CA TRP A 127 -6.82 -0.95 -1.76
C TRP A 127 -6.17 0.02 -0.76
N CYS A 128 -5.34 -0.47 0.18
CA CYS A 128 -4.70 0.41 1.15
C CYS A 128 -3.74 1.40 0.48
N ALA A 129 -3.10 1.02 -0.64
CA ALA A 129 -2.18 1.89 -1.35
C ALA A 129 -2.84 3.21 -1.82
N PRO A 130 -3.88 3.19 -2.69
CA PRO A 130 -4.56 4.42 -3.08
C PRO A 130 -5.29 5.09 -1.92
N ALA A 131 -5.85 4.34 -0.97
CA ALA A 131 -6.52 4.94 0.18
C ALA A 131 -5.57 5.77 1.06
N VAL A 132 -4.37 5.25 1.34
CA VAL A 132 -3.39 5.94 2.18
C VAL A 132 -2.74 7.10 1.43
N THR A 133 -2.46 6.95 0.13
CA THR A 133 -2.01 8.08 -0.68
C THR A 133 -3.08 9.19 -0.75
N ALA A 134 -4.37 8.84 -0.83
CA ALA A 134 -5.47 9.81 -0.75
C ALA A 134 -5.49 10.54 0.60
N ILE A 135 -5.37 9.80 1.72
CA ILE A 135 -5.31 10.38 3.07
C ILE A 135 -4.12 11.34 3.18
N TYR A 136 -2.93 10.92 2.74
CA TYR A 136 -1.76 11.76 2.75
C TYR A 136 -1.98 13.04 1.91
N ALA A 137 -2.49 12.90 0.68
CA ALA A 137 -2.74 14.02 -0.21
C ALA A 137 -3.80 15.00 0.32
N LEU A 138 -4.82 14.48 1.01
CA LEU A 138 -5.84 15.26 1.72
C LEU A 138 -5.24 16.06 2.88
N LEU A 139 -4.38 15.43 3.67
CA LEU A 139 -3.74 16.07 4.82
C LEU A 139 -2.73 17.14 4.40
N THR A 140 -1.94 16.90 3.34
CA THR A 140 -0.87 17.82 2.90
C THR A 140 -1.28 18.77 1.78
N HIS A 141 -2.53 18.68 1.30
CA HIS A 141 -3.01 19.41 0.12
C HIS A 141 -2.13 19.20 -1.13
N ALA A 142 -1.73 17.95 -1.39
CA ALA A 142 -0.73 17.64 -2.42
C ALA A 142 -1.14 18.07 -3.85
N GLN A 143 -2.44 18.18 -4.13
CA GLN A 143 -3.00 18.72 -5.37
C GLN A 143 -4.24 19.58 -5.05
N PRO A 144 -4.64 20.52 -5.93
CA PRO A 144 -5.77 21.42 -5.67
C PRO A 144 -7.07 20.70 -5.30
N PHE A 145 -7.39 19.59 -5.99
CA PHE A 145 -8.55 18.75 -5.69
C PHE A 145 -8.62 18.31 -4.22
N TRP A 146 -7.48 17.89 -3.64
CA TRP A 146 -7.43 17.41 -2.27
C TRP A 146 -7.59 18.54 -1.25
N ALA A 147 -7.11 19.74 -1.57
CA ALA A 147 -7.31 20.91 -0.74
C ALA A 147 -8.81 21.27 -0.65
N GLU A 148 -9.48 21.34 -1.81
CA GLU A 148 -10.93 21.61 -1.90
C GLU A 148 -11.75 20.52 -1.20
N LEU A 149 -11.37 19.25 -1.37
CA LEU A 149 -12.03 18.15 -0.68
C LEU A 149 -11.88 18.25 0.85
N HIS A 150 -10.69 18.62 1.33
CA HIS A 150 -10.44 18.79 2.76
C HIS A 150 -11.30 19.92 3.34
N THR A 151 -11.46 21.03 2.63
CA THR A 151 -12.34 22.13 3.07
C THR A 151 -13.80 21.70 3.13
N VAL A 152 -14.30 20.98 2.11
CA VAL A 152 -15.70 20.49 2.08
C VAL A 152 -15.96 19.50 3.22
N ILE A 153 -15.04 18.56 3.47
CA ILE A 153 -15.16 17.60 4.58
C ILE A 153 -15.19 18.35 5.91
N TYR A 154 -14.28 19.29 6.11
CA TYR A 154 -14.21 20.05 7.35
C TYR A 154 -15.48 20.88 7.60
N GLU A 155 -15.99 21.58 6.59
CA GLU A 155 -17.25 22.33 6.68
C GLU A 155 -18.44 21.42 6.99
N SER A 156 -18.47 20.21 6.43
CA SER A 156 -19.55 19.24 6.69
C SER A 156 -19.56 18.72 8.13
N ILE A 157 -18.39 18.64 8.78
CA ILE A 157 -18.24 18.12 10.14
C ILE A 157 -18.37 19.23 11.19
N SER A 158 -17.77 20.39 10.93
CA SER A 158 -17.70 21.51 11.87
C SER A 158 -18.85 22.51 11.74
N GLY A 159 -19.66 22.39 10.69
CA GLY A 159 -20.71 23.35 10.34
C GLY A 159 -20.13 24.66 9.78
N SER A 160 -20.99 25.47 9.14
CA SER A 160 -20.63 26.72 8.44
C SER A 160 -20.10 27.87 9.34
N GLN A 161 -19.74 27.58 10.59
CA GLN A 161 -19.18 28.54 11.55
C GLN A 161 -17.68 28.83 11.33
N ALA A 162 -16.97 28.03 10.51
CA ALA A 162 -15.52 28.13 10.35
C ALA A 162 -15.03 29.27 9.43
N GLN A 163 -15.90 29.89 8.62
CA GLN A 163 -15.51 30.91 7.64
C GLN A 163 -15.38 32.34 8.20
N ALA A 164 -15.54 32.55 9.52
CA ALA A 164 -15.68 33.88 10.11
C ALA A 164 -14.39 34.73 10.21
N GLN A 165 -13.22 34.30 9.73
CA GLN A 165 -11.95 35.01 10.01
C GLN A 165 -10.95 35.16 8.85
N GLY A 166 -11.35 34.98 7.59
CA GLY A 166 -10.46 35.27 6.44
C GLY A 166 -9.17 34.43 6.36
N LYS A 167 -9.11 33.33 7.11
CA LYS A 167 -8.08 32.28 7.01
C LYS A 167 -8.59 31.14 6.13
N PRO A 168 -7.71 30.38 5.44
CA PRO A 168 -8.12 29.15 4.75
C PRO A 168 -8.89 28.25 5.73
N ALA A 169 -9.99 27.65 5.28
CA ALA A 169 -10.89 26.90 6.15
C ALA A 169 -10.19 25.73 6.88
N VAL A 170 -9.12 25.20 6.28
CA VAL A 170 -8.21 24.21 6.88
C VAL A 170 -6.79 24.44 6.37
N GLU A 171 -5.78 24.38 7.25
CA GLU A 171 -4.36 24.48 6.89
C GLU A 171 -3.78 23.09 6.56
N PRO A 172 -2.90 22.94 5.55
CA PRO A 172 -2.23 21.69 5.28
C PRO A 172 -1.36 21.26 6.47
N LEU A 173 -1.36 19.96 6.74
CA LEU A 173 -0.50 19.37 7.74
C LEU A 173 0.94 19.27 7.22
N ASP A 174 1.90 19.36 8.13
CA ASP A 174 3.30 19.10 7.82
C ASP A 174 3.47 17.67 7.22
N PRO A 175 4.23 17.51 6.12
CA PRO A 175 4.42 16.21 5.46
C PRO A 175 4.93 15.11 6.38
N GLU A 176 5.81 15.42 7.36
CA GLU A 176 6.36 14.41 8.26
C GLU A 176 5.29 13.90 9.23
N LEU A 177 4.43 14.79 9.72
CA LEU A 177 3.31 14.41 10.58
C LEU A 177 2.24 13.64 9.80
N ALA A 178 1.90 14.07 8.59
CA ALA A 178 0.98 13.34 7.72
C ALA A 178 1.49 11.93 7.41
N ARG A 179 2.79 11.79 7.12
CA ARG A 179 3.45 10.50 6.90
C ARG A 179 3.42 9.62 8.15
N ALA A 180 3.66 10.18 9.33
CA ALA A 180 3.59 9.44 10.59
C ALA A 180 2.19 8.85 10.83
N ILE A 181 1.14 9.63 10.55
CA ILE A 181 -0.26 9.16 10.62
C ILE A 181 -0.49 8.00 9.64
N CYS A 182 -0.06 8.16 8.39
CA CYS A 182 -0.16 7.11 7.37
C CYS A 182 0.60 5.83 7.78
N ALA A 183 1.78 5.95 8.39
CA ALA A 183 2.56 4.82 8.87
C ALA A 183 1.85 4.07 9.99
N VAL A 184 1.31 4.78 10.99
CA VAL A 184 0.55 4.16 12.08
C VAL A 184 -0.68 3.42 11.55
N LEU A 185 -1.41 4.03 10.61
CA LEU A 185 -2.58 3.44 9.99
C LEU A 185 -2.23 2.18 9.19
N LEU A 186 -1.17 2.21 8.37
CA LEU A 186 -0.71 1.05 7.60
C LEU A 186 -0.20 -0.08 8.48
N SER A 187 0.62 0.22 9.49
CA SER A 187 1.09 -0.78 10.44
C SER A 187 -0.08 -1.44 11.17
N GLY A 188 -1.11 -0.67 11.56
CA GLY A 188 -2.34 -1.22 12.15
C GLY A 188 -3.11 -2.14 11.19
N LEU A 189 -3.28 -1.75 9.93
CA LEU A 189 -3.93 -2.56 8.91
C LEU A 189 -3.19 -3.88 8.65
N PHE A 190 -1.86 -3.84 8.56
CA PHE A 190 -1.05 -5.03 8.29
C PHE A 190 -0.93 -5.93 9.51
N LEU A 191 -0.83 -5.36 10.70
CA LEU A 191 -0.96 -6.13 11.94
C LEU A 191 -2.30 -6.87 12.01
N GLY A 192 -3.40 -6.17 11.71
CA GLY A 192 -4.74 -6.77 11.70
C GLY A 192 -4.86 -7.91 10.68
N LYS A 193 -4.34 -7.70 9.47
CA LYS A 193 -4.25 -8.74 8.43
C LYS A 193 -3.45 -9.95 8.91
N THR A 194 -2.24 -9.74 9.45
CA THR A 194 -1.37 -10.81 9.95
C THR A 194 -2.03 -11.56 11.09
N ALA A 195 -2.59 -10.85 12.08
CA ALA A 195 -3.31 -11.46 13.19
C ALA A 195 -4.49 -12.31 12.72
N LYS A 196 -5.23 -11.86 11.70
CA LYS A 196 -6.31 -12.64 11.07
C LYS A 196 -5.77 -13.90 10.38
N ASN A 197 -4.68 -13.80 9.63
CA ASN A 197 -4.08 -14.92 8.89
C ASN A 197 -3.57 -16.03 9.81
N PHE A 198 -3.07 -15.67 11.00
CA PHE A 198 -2.64 -16.63 12.03
C PHE A 198 -3.75 -17.03 13.01
N GLY A 199 -5.00 -16.61 12.78
CA GLY A 199 -6.15 -16.99 13.62
C GLY A 199 -6.14 -16.39 15.03
N LEU A 200 -5.38 -15.31 15.25
CA LEU A 200 -5.32 -14.58 16.52
C LEU A 200 -6.51 -13.66 16.74
N LEU A 201 -7.22 -13.30 15.66
CA LEU A 201 -8.46 -12.56 15.71
C LEU A 201 -9.68 -13.49 15.67
N PRO A 202 -10.70 -13.27 16.51
CA PRO A 202 -11.92 -14.06 16.48
C PRO A 202 -12.62 -13.90 15.13
N ASN A 203 -12.85 -15.03 14.44
CA ASN A 203 -13.61 -15.04 13.19
C ASN A 203 -15.11 -15.01 13.51
N PRO A 204 -15.86 -13.93 13.18
CA PRO A 204 -17.29 -13.85 13.48
C PRO A 204 -18.13 -14.90 12.71
N THR A 205 -17.56 -15.52 11.67
CA THR A 205 -18.21 -16.50 10.80
C THR A 205 -17.75 -17.95 11.06
N ALA A 206 -16.85 -18.18 12.02
CA ALA A 206 -16.42 -19.53 12.38
C ALA A 206 -17.59 -20.29 13.03
N LYS A 207 -18.23 -21.17 12.28
CA LYS A 207 -19.20 -22.13 12.84
C LYS A 207 -18.46 -22.97 13.87
N ALA A 208 -18.94 -22.94 15.12
CA ALA A 208 -18.42 -23.77 16.20
C ALA A 208 -18.34 -25.23 15.75
N PRO A 209 -17.26 -25.97 16.09
CA PRO A 209 -17.15 -27.37 15.73
C PRO A 209 -18.34 -28.14 16.30
N LYS A 210 -19.07 -28.85 15.44
CA LYS A 210 -20.16 -29.73 15.87
C LYS A 210 -19.55 -30.81 16.75
N ILE A 211 -19.84 -30.77 18.05
CA ILE A 211 -19.50 -31.84 18.98
C ILE A 211 -20.20 -33.11 18.50
N ALA A 212 -19.45 -34.04 17.92
CA ALA A 212 -19.96 -35.34 17.55
C ALA A 212 -20.36 -36.06 18.84
N LYS A 213 -21.67 -36.20 19.08
CA LYS A 213 -22.19 -37.04 20.17
C LYS A 213 -21.66 -38.47 19.95
N LYS A 214 -20.77 -38.90 20.83
CA LYS A 214 -20.31 -40.29 20.96
C LYS A 214 -21.57 -41.14 21.18
N LYS A 215 -21.95 -41.98 20.22
CA LYS A 215 -22.98 -43.00 20.43
C LYS A 215 -22.41 -44.03 21.40
N THR A 216 -22.93 -44.04 22.62
CA THR A 216 -22.73 -45.13 23.57
C THR A 216 -23.50 -46.35 23.06
N GLN A 217 -22.87 -47.52 23.21
CA GLN A 217 -23.35 -48.85 22.79
C GLN A 217 -24.74 -49.20 23.31
#